data_AF-A0A482V925-F1
#
_entry.id   AF-A0A482V925-F1
#
_cell.length_a   1.000
_cell.length_b   1.000
_cell.length_c   1.000
_cell.angle_alpha   90.00
_cell.angle_beta   90.00
_cell.angle_gamma   90.00
#
_symmetry.space_group_name_H-M   'P 1'
#
loop_
_entity.id
_entity.type
_entity.pdbx_description
1 polymer ?
#
loop_
_entity_poly.entity_id
_entity_poly.type
_entity_poly.pdbx_seq_one_letter_code
_entity_poly.pdbx_strand_id
1 'polypeptide(L)'
;MERFDWKVMIKMNIFSLRIIGLWPEDYEYKFTFYTLYAVISTILFINAFGILITISIFMADVDIEDTEELTLYFVGEILLHIKTFIVFYSVIFLYNVDMLIASLMVFIGAQCDILCDNLRNLRGNTTASFKKKLKQFIKHHKEILKFAENCNKFFSFILLGQFLASSTLLSLTLYRLALDENFNVKFLAHIVLVVFYMIQIFTYCWFGNEVEL
;
A
#
# COMPACT_ATOMS: atom_id res chain seq x y z
N MET A 1 -40.36 22.38 -16.17
CA MET A 1 -39.24 21.74 -15.44
C MET A 1 -37.99 22.54 -15.77
N GLU A 2 -37.47 23.30 -14.80
CA GLU A 2 -36.21 24.03 -14.98
C GLU A 2 -35.08 23.03 -15.19
N ARG A 3 -34.24 23.26 -16.21
CA ARG A 3 -33.09 22.40 -16.51
C ARG A 3 -32.10 22.51 -15.37
N PHE A 4 -31.93 21.41 -14.63
CA PHE A 4 -30.95 21.29 -13.55
C PHE A 4 -29.53 21.47 -14.10
N ASP A 5 -28.89 22.59 -13.72
CA ASP A 5 -27.57 22.96 -14.22
C ASP A 5 -26.45 22.34 -13.37
N TRP A 6 -26.21 21.06 -13.61
CA TRP A 6 -25.22 20.23 -12.92
C TRP A 6 -23.79 20.82 -12.95
N LYS A 7 -23.48 21.70 -13.90
CA LYS A 7 -22.17 22.34 -14.02
C LYS A 7 -21.88 23.31 -12.87
N VAL A 8 -22.89 24.03 -12.37
CA VAL A 8 -22.73 24.95 -11.23
C VAL A 8 -22.42 24.15 -9.97
N MET A 9 -23.11 23.02 -9.78
CA MET A 9 -22.91 22.13 -8.64
C MET A 9 -21.50 21.51 -8.63
N ILE A 10 -21.02 21.04 -9.79
CA ILE A 10 -19.65 20.52 -9.91
C ILE A 10 -18.62 21.62 -9.64
N LYS A 11 -18.84 22.85 -10.13
CA LYS A 11 -17.92 23.97 -9.91
C LYS A 11 -17.82 24.36 -8.44
N MET A 12 -18.93 24.39 -7.71
CA MET A 12 -18.94 24.63 -6.26
C MET A 12 -18.18 23.52 -5.51
N ASN A 13 -18.41 22.25 -5.87
CA ASN A 13 -17.71 21.14 -5.24
C ASN A 13 -16.21 21.15 -5.50
N ILE A 14 -15.77 21.44 -6.74
CA ILE A 14 -14.34 21.57 -7.08
C ILE A 14 -13.71 22.76 -6.34
N PHE A 15 -14.43 23.87 -6.21
CA PHE A 15 -13.96 25.02 -5.45
C PHE A 15 -13.79 24.69 -3.96
N SER A 16 -14.76 23.99 -3.35
CA SER A 16 -14.63 23.51 -1.97
C SER A 16 -13.45 22.54 -1.81
N LEU A 17 -13.24 21.62 -2.75
CA LEU A 17 -12.10 20.71 -2.73
C LEU A 17 -10.75 21.44 -2.85
N ARG A 18 -10.70 22.55 -3.60
CA ARG A 18 -9.51 23.42 -3.69
C ARG A 18 -9.20 24.11 -2.37
N ILE A 19 -10.21 24.61 -1.65
CA ILE A 19 -10.04 25.24 -0.33
C ILE A 19 -9.53 24.22 0.70
N ILE A 20 -10.04 23.00 0.65
CA ILE A 20 -9.60 21.91 1.56
C ILE A 20 -8.19 21.42 1.20
N GLY A 21 -7.69 21.76 0.00
CA GLY A 21 -6.36 21.34 -0.48
C GLY A 21 -6.35 19.97 -1.17
N LEU A 22 -7.52 19.38 -1.42
CA LEU A 22 -7.69 18.06 -2.03
C LEU A 22 -7.68 18.08 -3.57
N TRP A 23 -7.66 19.27 -4.20
CA TRP A 23 -7.74 19.39 -5.66
C TRP A 23 -6.76 20.45 -6.22
N PRO A 24 -5.50 20.06 -6.53
CA PRO A 24 -4.53 20.97 -7.16
C PRO A 24 -4.99 21.45 -8.55
N GLU A 25 -4.50 22.62 -8.98
CA GLU A 25 -4.83 23.18 -10.30
C GLU A 25 -4.07 22.52 -11.45
N ASP A 26 -2.85 22.03 -11.20
CA ASP A 26 -1.98 21.40 -12.19
C ASP A 26 -1.89 19.89 -11.99
N TYR A 27 -1.90 19.13 -13.09
CA TYR A 27 -1.80 17.67 -13.11
C TYR A 27 -0.39 17.14 -12.82
N GLU A 28 0.61 18.01 -12.73
CA GLU A 28 1.97 17.64 -12.36
C GLU A 28 2.16 17.76 -10.85
N TYR A 29 2.26 16.61 -10.17
CA TYR A 29 2.56 16.54 -8.74
C TYR A 29 4.01 16.95 -8.46
N LYS A 30 4.29 18.25 -8.45
CA LYS A 30 5.56 18.84 -7.98
C LYS A 30 5.45 19.19 -6.50
N PHE A 31 6.55 19.05 -5.76
CA PHE A 31 6.64 19.46 -4.36
C PHE A 31 6.62 21.00 -4.29
N THR A 32 5.43 21.58 -4.26
CA THR A 32 5.18 23.04 -4.28
C THR A 32 4.63 23.50 -2.92
N PHE A 33 4.64 24.81 -2.66
CA PHE A 33 3.97 25.41 -1.49
C PHE A 33 2.49 24.98 -1.37
N TYR A 34 1.82 24.67 -2.49
CA TYR A 34 0.46 24.15 -2.51
C TYR A 34 0.34 22.77 -1.87
N THR A 35 1.25 21.82 -2.14
CA THR A 35 1.27 20.51 -1.48
C THR A 35 1.51 20.63 0.02
N LEU A 36 2.35 21.57 0.45
CA LEU A 36 2.64 21.79 1.87
C LEU A 36 1.42 22.42 2.57
N TYR A 37 0.77 23.39 1.92
CA TYR A 37 -0.51 23.95 2.35
C TYR A 37 -1.61 22.89 2.41
N ALA A 38 -1.73 22.03 1.41
CA ALA A 38 -2.70 20.95 1.36
C ALA A 38 -2.48 19.97 2.52
N VAL A 39 -1.24 19.54 2.77
CA VAL A 39 -0.92 18.65 3.90
C VAL A 39 -1.29 19.30 5.23
N ILE A 40 -0.91 20.56 5.45
CA ILE A 40 -1.25 21.29 6.70
C ILE A 40 -2.77 21.49 6.83
N SER A 41 -3.46 21.86 5.76
CA SER A 41 -4.91 22.07 5.73
C SER A 41 -5.67 20.77 6.01
N THR A 42 -5.23 19.66 5.42
CA THR A 42 -5.83 18.34 5.64
C THR A 42 -5.60 17.87 7.07
N ILE A 43 -4.39 18.08 7.63
CA ILE A 43 -4.08 17.79 9.03
C ILE A 43 -4.97 18.63 9.95
N LEU A 44 -5.08 19.93 9.72
CA LEU A 44 -5.93 20.81 10.52
C LEU A 44 -7.40 20.42 10.44
N PHE A 45 -7.91 20.09 9.26
CA PHE A 45 -9.30 19.66 9.09
C PHE A 45 -9.61 18.35 9.82
N ILE A 46 -8.70 17.37 9.76
CA ILE A 46 -8.82 16.10 10.48
C ILE A 46 -8.81 16.34 12.00
N ASN A 47 -7.97 17.25 12.49
CA ASN A 47 -7.83 17.53 13.92
C ASN A 47 -8.86 18.53 14.47
N ALA A 48 -9.51 19.34 13.62
CA ALA A 48 -10.46 20.36 14.03
C ALA A 48 -11.67 19.77 14.77
N PHE A 49 -12.15 18.60 14.34
CA PHE A 49 -13.27 17.92 14.99
C PHE A 49 -12.91 17.47 16.43
N GLY A 50 -11.68 16.98 16.64
CA GLY A 50 -11.16 16.61 17.96
C GLY A 50 -11.00 17.81 18.90
N ILE A 51 -10.52 18.95 18.37
CA ILE A 51 -10.40 20.19 19.13
C ILE A 51 -11.76 20.74 19.55
N LEU A 52 -12.76 20.73 18.64
CA LEU A 52 -14.12 21.19 18.93
C LEU A 52 -14.81 20.33 20.00
N ILE A 53 -14.61 19.02 19.96
CA ILE A 53 -15.10 18.09 21.01
C ILE A 53 -14.41 18.38 22.35
N THR A 54 -13.11 18.63 22.36
CA THR A 54 -12.35 18.94 23.58
C THR A 54 -12.84 20.23 24.24
N ILE A 55 -13.11 21.27 23.44
CA ILE A 55 -13.67 22.54 23.93
C ILE A 55 -15.12 22.34 24.43
N SER A 56 -15.92 21.55 23.72
CA SER A 56 -17.29 21.24 24.15
C SER A 56 -17.33 20.47 25.47
N ILE A 57 -16.33 19.64 25.75
CA ILE A 57 -16.18 18.90 27.02
C ILE A 57 -15.77 19.86 28.14
N PHE A 58 -14.86 20.79 27.89
CA PHE A 58 -14.46 21.81 28.87
C PHE A 58 -15.58 22.81 29.21
N MET A 59 -16.53 23.01 28.30
CA MET A 59 -17.66 23.93 28.48
C MET A 59 -18.91 23.25 29.05
N ALA A 60 -18.95 21.92 29.11
CA ALA A 60 -20.00 21.19 29.79
C ALA A 60 -19.61 21.07 31.27
N ASP A 61 -20.30 21.79 32.15
CA ASP A 61 -20.21 21.55 33.60
C ASP A 61 -20.73 20.13 33.86
N VAL A 62 -19.83 19.16 34.08
CA VAL A 62 -20.18 17.76 34.35
C VAL A 62 -19.92 17.45 35.82
N ASP A 63 -20.94 16.87 36.47
CA ASP A 63 -20.90 16.37 37.84
C ASP A 63 -19.89 15.21 37.96
N ILE A 64 -19.13 15.17 39.06
CA ILE A 64 -17.87 14.42 39.18
C ILE A 64 -18.07 12.89 39.03
N GLU A 65 -19.27 12.37 39.26
CA GLU A 65 -19.59 10.93 39.23
C GLU A 65 -19.96 10.42 37.83
N ASP A 66 -20.67 11.23 37.01
CA ASP A 66 -20.92 10.95 35.58
C ASP A 66 -19.67 11.22 34.71
N THR A 67 -18.68 11.92 35.28
CA THR A 67 -17.45 12.32 34.58
C THR A 67 -16.53 11.15 34.27
N GLU A 68 -16.43 10.14 35.14
CA GLU A 68 -15.51 9.00 34.94
C GLU A 68 -15.98 8.04 33.83
N GLU A 69 -17.28 7.69 33.79
CA GLU A 69 -17.82 6.83 32.73
C GLU A 69 -17.82 7.53 31.37
N LEU A 70 -18.16 8.82 31.36
CA LEU A 70 -18.15 9.63 30.15
C LEU A 70 -16.73 9.83 29.60
N THR A 71 -15.73 10.06 30.48
CA THR A 71 -14.33 10.15 30.04
C THR A 71 -13.80 8.81 29.53
N LEU A 72 -14.15 7.68 30.15
CA LEU A 72 -13.76 6.36 29.65
C LEU A 72 -14.38 6.04 28.29
N TYR A 73 -15.65 6.40 28.07
CA TYR A 73 -16.31 6.26 26.78
C TYR A 73 -15.58 7.07 25.68
N PHE A 74 -15.28 8.34 25.95
CA PHE A 74 -14.57 9.19 24.99
C PHE A 74 -13.14 8.71 24.70
N VAL A 75 -12.41 8.26 25.74
CA VAL A 75 -11.10 7.64 25.56
C VAL A 75 -11.20 6.39 24.68
N GLY A 76 -12.24 5.58 24.85
CA GLY A 76 -12.52 4.41 24.02
C GLY A 76 -12.71 4.75 22.53
N GLU A 77 -13.54 5.74 22.22
CA GLU A 77 -13.78 6.23 20.85
C GLU A 77 -12.50 6.80 20.21
N ILE A 78 -11.74 7.61 20.96
CA ILE A 78 -10.45 8.14 20.49
C ILE A 78 -9.47 6.99 20.19
N LEU A 79 -9.38 5.99 21.07
CA LEU A 79 -8.54 4.82 20.85
C LEU A 79 -8.99 3.98 19.64
N LEU A 80 -10.29 3.87 19.37
CA LEU A 80 -10.82 3.20 18.19
C LEU A 80 -10.42 3.93 16.89
N HIS A 81 -10.50 5.26 16.87
CA HIS A 81 -10.06 6.05 15.73
C HIS A 81 -8.54 5.92 15.50
N ILE A 82 -7.75 6.01 16.56
CA ILE A 82 -6.28 5.84 16.48
C ILE A 82 -5.95 4.44 15.94
N LYS A 83 -6.58 3.37 16.46
CA LYS A 83 -6.37 2.00 15.97
C LYS A 83 -6.73 1.87 14.50
N THR A 84 -7.87 2.41 14.07
CA THR A 84 -8.31 2.34 12.68
C THR A 84 -7.34 3.06 11.76
N PHE A 85 -6.86 4.24 12.15
CA PHE A 85 -5.88 5.00 11.38
C PHE A 85 -4.54 4.25 11.24
N ILE A 86 -4.03 3.69 12.35
CA ILE A 86 -2.78 2.91 12.34
C ILE A 86 -2.92 1.68 11.44
N VAL A 87 -4.03 0.95 11.54
CA VAL A 87 -4.29 -0.22 10.70
C VAL A 87 -4.31 0.17 9.22
N PHE A 88 -5.05 1.23 8.86
CA PHE A 88 -5.13 1.71 7.50
C PHE A 88 -3.75 2.07 6.92
N TYR A 89 -2.95 2.82 7.68
CA TYR A 89 -1.59 3.19 7.26
C TYR A 89 -0.68 1.96 7.12
N SER A 90 -0.77 1.00 8.06
CA SER A 90 0.00 -0.24 8.01
C SER A 90 -0.34 -1.09 6.78
N VAL A 91 -1.62 -1.19 6.40
CA VAL A 91 -2.06 -1.93 5.22
C VAL A 91 -1.52 -1.29 3.94
N ILE A 92 -1.59 0.04 3.83
CA ILE A 92 -1.02 0.76 2.68
C ILE A 92 0.49 0.51 2.59
N PHE A 93 1.20 0.65 3.71
CA PHE A 93 2.64 0.43 3.75
C PHE A 93 2.99 -0.99 3.29
N LEU A 94 2.33 -2.01 3.85
CA LEU A 94 2.55 -3.42 3.48
C LEU A 94 2.27 -3.67 1.99
N TYR A 95 1.16 -3.14 1.47
CA TYR A 95 0.84 -3.27 0.06
C TYR A 95 1.91 -2.65 -0.86
N ASN A 96 2.43 -1.48 -0.50
CA ASN A 96 3.50 -0.83 -1.27
C ASN A 96 4.81 -1.64 -1.22
N VAL A 97 5.14 -2.23 -0.08
CA VAL A 97 6.31 -3.10 0.06
C VAL A 97 6.16 -4.35 -0.80
N ASP A 98 4.99 -5.00 -0.76
CA ASP A 98 4.71 -6.18 -1.56
C ASP A 98 4.79 -5.88 -3.07
N MET A 99 4.19 -4.77 -3.49
CA MET A 99 4.21 -4.31 -4.88
C MET A 99 5.64 -3.95 -5.34
N LEU A 100 6.44 -3.32 -4.48
CA LEU A 100 7.84 -3.04 -4.76
C LEU A 100 8.63 -4.34 -4.97
N ILE A 101 8.49 -5.32 -4.08
CA ILE A 101 9.17 -6.61 -4.20
C ILE A 101 8.76 -7.32 -5.49
N ALA A 102 7.45 -7.42 -5.76
CA ALA A 102 6.94 -8.01 -6.99
C ALA A 102 7.49 -7.31 -8.24
N SER A 103 7.52 -5.96 -8.24
CA SER A 103 8.05 -5.19 -9.36
C SER A 103 9.54 -5.46 -9.62
N LEU A 104 10.35 -5.62 -8.57
CA LEU A 104 11.77 -5.92 -8.69
C LEU A 104 11.99 -7.34 -9.24
N MET A 105 11.20 -8.32 -8.78
CA MET A 105 11.26 -9.70 -9.27
C MET A 105 10.86 -9.79 -10.75
N VAL A 106 9.76 -9.14 -11.15
CA VAL A 106 9.33 -9.05 -12.56
C VAL A 106 10.39 -8.36 -13.40
N PHE A 107 11.02 -7.30 -12.88
CA PHE A 107 12.10 -6.62 -13.61
C PHE A 107 13.30 -7.54 -13.85
N ILE A 108 13.71 -8.34 -12.85
CA ILE A 108 14.79 -9.33 -13.02
C ILE A 108 14.42 -10.35 -14.11
N GLY A 109 13.23 -10.94 -14.05
CA GLY A 109 12.74 -11.89 -15.05
C GLY A 109 12.72 -11.29 -16.47
N ALA A 110 12.19 -10.07 -16.62
CA ALA A 110 12.17 -9.38 -17.90
C ALA A 110 13.57 -9.10 -18.46
N GLN A 111 14.56 -8.78 -17.63
CA GLN A 111 15.95 -8.61 -18.08
C GLN A 111 16.58 -9.94 -18.52
N CYS A 112 16.25 -11.05 -17.85
CA CYS A 112 16.65 -12.39 -18.29
C CYS A 112 16.04 -12.74 -19.66
N ASP A 113 14.75 -12.46 -19.87
CA ASP A 113 14.09 -12.68 -21.15
C ASP A 113 14.72 -11.86 -22.29
N ILE A 114 15.00 -10.58 -22.05
CA ILE A 114 15.69 -9.70 -23.02
C ILE A 114 17.07 -10.26 -23.35
N LEU A 115 17.81 -10.74 -22.35
CA LEU A 115 19.12 -11.37 -22.57
C LEU A 115 19.00 -12.64 -23.41
N CYS A 116 18.03 -13.51 -23.10
CA CYS A 116 17.78 -14.75 -23.84
C CYS A 116 17.38 -14.47 -25.30
N ASP A 117 16.49 -13.52 -25.54
CA ASP A 117 16.09 -13.12 -26.89
C ASP A 117 17.28 -12.55 -27.69
N ASN A 118 18.07 -11.69 -27.06
CA ASN A 118 19.29 -11.14 -27.66
C ASN A 118 20.32 -12.22 -28.01
N LEU A 119 20.47 -13.25 -27.17
CA LEU A 119 21.34 -14.39 -27.41
C LEU A 119 20.80 -15.28 -28.54
N ARG A 120 19.50 -15.53 -28.59
CA ARG A 120 18.86 -16.33 -29.65
C ARG A 120 18.93 -15.64 -31.01
N ASN A 121 18.84 -14.31 -31.01
CA ASN A 121 18.95 -13.46 -32.19
C ASN A 121 20.40 -12.99 -32.46
N LEU A 122 21.39 -13.60 -31.81
CA LEU A 122 22.79 -13.23 -31.97
C LEU A 122 23.29 -13.54 -33.39
N ARG A 123 23.31 -12.51 -34.23
CA ARG A 123 23.91 -12.52 -35.57
C ARG A 123 25.10 -11.57 -35.65
N GLY A 124 26.18 -12.02 -36.30
CA GLY A 124 27.35 -11.20 -36.58
C GLY A 124 27.75 -11.31 -38.06
N ASN A 125 27.86 -10.16 -38.73
CA ASN A 125 28.34 -10.10 -40.13
C ASN A 125 29.84 -10.39 -40.22
N THR A 126 30.57 -10.24 -39.11
CA THR A 126 32.00 -10.53 -38.97
C THR A 126 32.31 -11.14 -37.60
N THR A 127 33.36 -11.95 -37.49
CA THR A 127 33.82 -12.56 -36.24
C THR A 127 34.10 -11.54 -35.13
N ALA A 128 34.61 -10.36 -35.49
CA ALA A 128 34.86 -9.26 -34.55
C ALA A 128 33.55 -8.67 -33.98
N SER A 129 32.54 -8.46 -34.84
CA SER A 129 31.21 -7.96 -34.41
C SER A 129 30.49 -8.95 -33.50
N PHE A 130 30.60 -10.25 -33.79
CA PHE A 130 30.04 -11.33 -32.96
C PHE A 130 30.67 -11.34 -31.57
N LYS A 131 32.02 -11.35 -31.50
CA LYS A 131 32.75 -11.31 -30.21
C LYS A 131 32.40 -10.07 -29.38
N LYS A 132 32.26 -8.90 -30.02
CA LYS A 132 31.87 -7.66 -29.33
C LYS A 132 30.47 -7.76 -28.71
N LYS A 133 29.48 -8.24 -29.47
CA LYS A 133 28.10 -8.44 -28.97
C LYS A 133 28.05 -9.47 -27.84
N LEU A 134 28.73 -10.61 -28.00
CA LEU A 134 28.81 -11.63 -26.97
C LEU A 134 29.41 -11.09 -25.66
N LYS A 135 30.48 -10.29 -25.75
CA LYS A 135 31.09 -9.63 -24.57
C LYS A 135 30.12 -8.67 -23.88
N GLN A 136 29.28 -7.95 -24.64
CA GLN A 136 28.24 -7.08 -24.08
C GLN A 136 27.16 -7.89 -23.36
N PHE A 137 26.71 -9.02 -23.93
CA PHE A 137 25.71 -9.89 -23.31
C PHE A 137 26.23 -10.55 -22.03
N ILE A 138 27.49 -10.99 -22.01
CA ILE A 138 28.14 -11.48 -20.78
C ILE A 138 28.19 -10.38 -19.70
N LYS A 139 28.49 -9.13 -20.09
CA LYS A 139 28.47 -8.01 -19.15
C LYS A 139 27.06 -7.77 -18.62
N HIS A 140 26.06 -7.76 -19.49
CA HIS A 140 24.65 -7.57 -19.10
C HIS A 140 24.19 -8.65 -18.12
N HIS A 141 24.46 -9.92 -18.41
CA HIS A 141 24.16 -11.04 -17.51
C HIS A 141 24.78 -10.87 -16.11
N LYS A 142 26.04 -10.42 -16.03
CA LYS A 142 26.69 -10.13 -14.75
C LYS A 142 26.01 -9.02 -13.96
N GLU A 143 25.55 -7.97 -14.64
CA GLU A 143 24.81 -6.89 -13.97
C GLU A 143 23.43 -7.38 -13.48
N ILE A 144 22.74 -8.23 -14.24
CA ILE A 144 21.47 -8.85 -13.79
C ILE A 144 21.71 -9.67 -12.53
N LEU A 145 22.71 -10.55 -12.51
CA LEU A 145 23.04 -11.37 -11.34
C LEU A 145 23.37 -10.51 -10.12
N LYS A 146 24.18 -9.46 -10.29
CA LYS A 146 24.53 -8.53 -9.21
C LYS A 146 23.30 -7.79 -8.69
N PHE A 147 22.40 -7.37 -9.58
CA PHE A 147 21.15 -6.72 -9.20
C PHE A 147 20.23 -7.67 -8.44
N ALA A 148 20.04 -8.90 -8.92
CA ALA A 148 19.25 -9.93 -8.26
C ALA A 148 19.79 -10.25 -6.86
N GLU A 149 21.11 -10.36 -6.69
CA GLU A 149 21.73 -10.59 -5.38
C GLU A 149 21.46 -9.42 -4.41
N ASN A 150 21.54 -8.18 -4.89
CA ASN A 150 21.22 -7.00 -4.08
C ASN A 150 19.74 -6.94 -3.70
N CYS A 151 18.84 -7.24 -4.63
CA CYS A 151 17.41 -7.34 -4.37
C CYS A 151 17.11 -8.42 -3.31
N ASN A 152 17.70 -9.60 -3.44
CA ASN A 152 17.52 -10.68 -2.47
C ASN A 152 18.00 -10.26 -1.07
N LYS A 153 19.18 -9.64 -0.97
CA LYS A 153 19.67 -9.10 0.33
C LYS A 153 18.74 -8.03 0.90
N PHE A 154 18.17 -7.18 0.06
CA PHE A 154 17.27 -6.12 0.48
C PHE A 154 15.96 -6.66 1.06
N PHE A 155 15.27 -7.56 0.36
CA PHE A 155 13.95 -8.02 0.78
C PHE A 155 13.95 -9.36 1.53
N SER A 156 15.06 -10.09 1.67
CA SER A 156 15.06 -11.41 2.32
C SER A 156 14.50 -11.38 3.74
N PHE A 157 14.94 -10.43 4.57
CA PHE A 157 14.41 -10.27 5.93
C PHE A 157 12.95 -9.81 5.94
N ILE A 158 12.58 -8.95 4.98
CA ILE A 158 11.21 -8.44 4.81
C ILE A 158 10.27 -9.60 4.48
N LEU A 159 10.65 -10.45 3.52
CA LEU A 159 9.90 -11.65 3.14
C LEU A 159 9.75 -12.59 4.33
N LEU A 160 10.82 -12.85 5.09
CA LEU A 160 10.74 -13.70 6.28
C LEU A 160 9.70 -13.17 7.29
N GLY A 161 9.75 -11.86 7.57
CA GLY A 161 8.76 -11.21 8.43
C GLY A 161 7.34 -11.34 7.89
N GLN A 162 7.16 -11.15 6.58
CA GLN A 162 5.87 -11.23 5.91
C GLN A 162 5.29 -12.65 5.94
N PHE A 163 6.09 -13.68 5.70
CA PHE A 163 5.67 -15.07 5.78
C PHE A 163 5.23 -15.46 7.20
N LEU A 164 6.00 -15.07 8.22
CA LEU A 164 5.65 -15.35 9.61
C LEU A 164 4.38 -14.62 10.05
N ALA A 165 4.26 -13.33 9.70
CA ALA A 165 3.08 -12.53 10.01
C ALA A 165 1.83 -13.08 9.30
N SER A 166 1.93 -13.35 7.99
CA SER A 166 0.81 -13.86 7.18
C SER A 166 0.39 -15.26 7.64
N SER A 167 1.33 -16.14 7.98
CA SER A 167 1.03 -17.48 8.53
C SER A 167 0.31 -17.40 9.89
N THR A 168 0.75 -16.50 10.77
CA THR A 168 0.10 -16.27 12.07
C THR A 168 -1.30 -15.70 11.89
N LEU A 169 -1.48 -14.70 11.02
CA LEU A 169 -2.79 -14.12 10.73
C LEU A 169 -3.73 -15.12 10.06
N LEU A 170 -3.22 -15.92 9.13
CA LEU A 170 -3.97 -16.98 8.47
C LEU A 170 -4.47 -18.01 9.48
N SER A 171 -3.58 -18.50 10.36
CA SER A 171 -3.96 -19.48 11.39
C SER A 171 -4.99 -18.93 12.39
N LEU A 172 -4.85 -17.68 12.84
CA LEU A 172 -5.83 -17.02 13.71
C LEU A 172 -7.18 -16.81 13.01
N THR A 173 -7.16 -16.42 11.73
CA THR A 173 -8.37 -16.20 10.92
C THR A 173 -9.11 -17.52 10.70
N LEU A 174 -8.38 -18.59 10.39
CA LEU A 174 -8.94 -19.94 10.25
C LEU A 174 -9.50 -20.46 11.58
N TYR A 175 -8.81 -20.23 12.70
CA TYR A 175 -9.32 -20.59 14.03
C TYR A 175 -10.63 -19.86 14.34
N ARG A 176 -10.72 -18.56 14.04
CA ARG A 176 -11.97 -17.80 14.21
C ARG A 176 -13.08 -18.31 13.31
N LEU A 177 -12.79 -18.61 12.05
CA LEU A 177 -13.75 -19.21 11.13
C LEU A 177 -14.26 -20.57 11.61
N ALA A 178 -13.40 -21.38 12.25
CA ALA A 178 -13.79 -22.67 12.79
C ALA A 178 -14.71 -22.57 14.02
N LEU A 179 -14.67 -21.45 14.74
CA LEU A 179 -15.52 -21.20 15.92
C LEU A 179 -16.80 -20.42 15.60
N ASP A 180 -16.90 -19.81 14.41
CA ASP A 180 -18.07 -18.99 14.05
C ASP A 180 -19.18 -19.88 13.49
N GLU A 181 -20.28 -19.99 14.22
CA GLU A 181 -21.43 -20.82 13.85
C GLU A 181 -22.39 -20.10 12.88
N ASN A 182 -22.22 -18.78 12.68
CA ASN A 182 -23.16 -17.95 11.94
C ASN A 182 -22.64 -17.51 10.57
N PHE A 183 -23.38 -17.84 9.51
CA PHE A 183 -23.13 -17.32 8.16
C PHE A 183 -23.57 -15.85 8.05
N ASN A 184 -22.70 -14.92 8.47
CA ASN A 184 -22.94 -13.48 8.39
C ASN A 184 -21.86 -12.77 7.55
N VAL A 185 -22.00 -11.46 7.31
CA VAL A 185 -21.04 -10.62 6.56
C VAL A 185 -19.61 -10.74 7.14
N LYS A 186 -19.49 -10.88 8.47
CA LYS A 186 -18.20 -11.11 9.14
C LYS A 186 -17.56 -12.42 8.67
N PHE A 187 -18.30 -13.51 8.61
CA PHE A 187 -17.81 -14.81 8.14
C PHE A 187 -17.30 -14.72 6.71
N LEU A 188 -18.08 -14.07 5.82
CA LEU A 188 -17.67 -13.84 4.43
C LEU A 188 -16.38 -12.99 4.34
N ALA A 189 -16.25 -11.96 5.17
CA ALA A 189 -15.03 -11.14 5.22
C ALA A 189 -13.79 -11.97 5.64
N HIS A 190 -13.93 -12.87 6.62
CA HIS A 190 -12.82 -13.75 7.02
C HIS A 190 -12.43 -14.73 5.91
N ILE A 191 -13.39 -15.28 5.15
CA ILE A 191 -13.08 -16.13 3.98
C ILE A 191 -12.28 -15.36 2.93
N VAL A 192 -12.71 -14.13 2.60
CA VAL A 192 -11.99 -13.29 1.63
C VAL A 192 -10.56 -13.00 2.10
N LEU A 193 -10.37 -12.75 3.39
CA LEU A 193 -9.04 -12.56 3.98
C LEU A 193 -8.16 -13.81 3.87
N VAL A 194 -8.71 -15.01 4.11
CA VAL A 194 -7.98 -16.27 3.93
C VAL A 194 -7.48 -16.42 2.50
N VAL A 195 -8.36 -16.20 1.51
CA VAL A 195 -7.99 -16.29 0.09
C VAL A 195 -6.90 -15.27 -0.26
N PHE A 196 -7.01 -14.05 0.27
CA PHE A 196 -6.00 -13.02 0.07
C PHE A 196 -4.62 -13.42 0.60
N TYR A 197 -4.54 -13.89 1.86
CA TYR A 197 -3.27 -14.34 2.44
C TYR A 197 -2.66 -15.53 1.68
N MET A 198 -3.49 -16.44 1.19
CA MET A 198 -3.03 -17.57 0.37
C MET A 198 -2.43 -17.08 -0.96
N ILE A 199 -3.07 -16.13 -1.64
CA ILE A 199 -2.54 -15.53 -2.88
C ILE A 199 -1.22 -14.79 -2.62
N GLN A 200 -1.14 -14.05 -1.52
CA GLN A 200 0.04 -13.30 -1.14
C GLN A 200 1.25 -14.22 -0.94
N ILE A 201 1.08 -15.29 -0.14
CA ILE A 201 2.11 -16.31 0.09
C ILE A 201 2.50 -17.00 -1.22
N PHE A 202 1.51 -17.43 -2.00
CA PHE A 202 1.72 -18.11 -3.28
C PHE A 202 2.53 -17.27 -4.27
N THR A 203 2.26 -15.96 -4.34
CA THR A 203 2.95 -15.04 -5.25
C THR A 203 4.47 -15.02 -5.00
N TYR A 204 4.89 -14.97 -3.72
CA TYR A 204 6.32 -15.03 -3.40
C TYR A 204 6.96 -16.37 -3.74
N CYS A 205 6.26 -17.48 -3.47
CA CYS A 205 6.72 -18.81 -3.84
C CYS A 205 6.87 -18.96 -5.36
N TRP A 206 5.91 -18.44 -6.12
CA TRP A 206 5.94 -18.45 -7.58
C TRP A 206 7.17 -17.70 -8.12
N PHE A 207 7.39 -16.47 -7.65
CA PHE A 207 8.56 -15.68 -8.08
C PHE A 207 9.89 -16.31 -7.66
N GLY A 208 9.95 -16.92 -6.46
CA GLY A 208 11.14 -17.66 -6.03
C GLY A 208 11.48 -18.81 -6.99
N ASN A 209 10.47 -19.57 -7.41
CA ASN A 209 10.63 -20.67 -8.36
C ASN A 209 11.05 -20.19 -9.75
N GLU A 210 10.47 -19.09 -10.25
CA GLU A 210 10.81 -18.55 -11.58
C GLU A 210 12.24 -18.03 -11.67
N VAL A 211 12.81 -17.52 -10.57
CA VAL A 211 14.21 -17.05 -10.54
C VAL A 211 15.21 -18.20 -10.46
N GLU A 212 14.79 -19.38 -9.98
CA GLU A 212 15.63 -20.58 -9.93
C GLU A 212 15.72 -21.31 -11.29
N LEU A 213 14.66 -21.24 -12.10
CA LEU A 213 14.55 -21.88 -13.42
C LEU A 213 15.28 -21.10 -14.53
#